data_AF-A0A0M4FRF6-F1
#
_entry.id   AF-A0A0M4FRF6-F1
#
_cell.length_a   1.000
_cell.length_b   1.000
_cell.length_c   1.000
_cell.angle_alpha   90.00
_cell.angle_beta   90.00
_cell.angle_gamma   90.00
#
_symmetry.space_group_name_H-M   'P 1'
#
loop_
_entity.id
_entity.type
_entity.pdbx_description
1 polymer ?
#
loop_
_entity_poly.entity_id
_entity_poly.type
_entity_poly.pdbx_seq_one_letter_code
_entity_poly.pdbx_strand_id
1 'polypeptide(L)'
;MATGLEYFKKVYDVVPGWVQKMHDYNPAMLDHYTALRGAAMAEGVLSVKEKDILLVGINSARHYARSMVYHTKGAIDGGATLGELAEYLLVAYNYGGEKALQIGLQSFEYALELTGTHAEKIPHDATAVDIVRYYAHFASTEECKSYYEQLISLFVNGDENALSAKLLESNIVNEQMKYILMTGIYTTVLQNAETDYWAKQAREKGVDEPRLAELGYICLLTAGIPSWFEISDALIQK
;
A
#
# COMPACT_ATOMS: atom_id res chain seq x y z
N MET A 1 25.77 15.42 2.36
CA MET A 1 24.42 14.84 2.16
C MET A 1 24.04 15.08 0.72
N ALA A 2 23.43 14.11 0.04
CA ALA A 2 22.87 14.37 -1.28
C ALA A 2 21.75 15.41 -1.15
N THR A 3 21.67 16.36 -2.07
CA THR A 3 20.57 17.32 -2.14
C THR A 3 19.23 16.57 -2.31
N GLY A 4 18.11 17.18 -1.90
CA GLY A 4 16.78 16.56 -2.11
C GLY A 4 16.53 16.16 -3.57
N LEU A 5 17.01 16.95 -4.53
CA LEU A 5 16.94 16.63 -5.96
C LEU A 5 17.70 15.35 -6.32
N GLU A 6 18.94 15.20 -5.85
CA GLU A 6 19.76 14.00 -6.08
C GLU A 6 19.14 12.76 -5.44
N TYR A 7 18.58 12.90 -4.24
CA TYR A 7 17.88 11.83 -3.55
C TYR A 7 16.72 11.30 -4.41
N PHE A 8 15.81 12.17 -4.85
CA PHE A 8 14.65 11.73 -5.61
C PHE A 8 14.98 11.25 -7.03
N LYS A 9 16.02 11.81 -7.65
CA LYS A 9 16.55 11.27 -8.91
C LYS A 9 17.03 9.83 -8.76
N LYS A 10 17.65 9.48 -7.62
CA LYS A 10 18.05 8.10 -7.35
C LYS A 10 16.85 7.18 -7.08
N VAL A 11 15.81 7.68 -6.43
CA VAL A 11 14.61 6.89 -6.09
C VAL A 11 13.74 6.62 -7.33
N TYR A 12 13.60 7.60 -8.22
CA TYR A 12 12.66 7.54 -9.35
C TYR A 12 13.33 7.51 -10.73
N ASP A 13 14.66 7.40 -10.79
CA ASP A 13 15.50 7.52 -12.00
C ASP A 13 15.43 8.88 -12.73
N VAL A 14 14.49 9.74 -12.33
CA VAL A 14 14.27 11.11 -12.82
C VAL A 14 13.91 11.99 -11.62
N VAL A 15 14.12 13.30 -11.72
CA VAL A 15 13.56 14.26 -10.75
C VAL A 15 12.07 14.44 -11.08
N PRO A 16 11.13 14.03 -10.21
CA PRO A 16 9.71 14.25 -10.45
C PRO A 16 9.36 15.74 -10.48
N GLY A 17 8.34 16.12 -11.26
CA GLY A 17 7.91 17.52 -11.37
C GLY A 17 7.54 18.16 -10.02
N TRP A 18 6.87 17.42 -9.14
CA TRP A 18 6.50 17.91 -7.80
C TRP A 18 7.73 18.15 -6.90
N VAL A 19 8.82 17.39 -7.10
CA VAL A 19 10.10 17.57 -6.40
C VAL A 19 10.76 18.85 -6.89
N GLN A 20 10.84 19.01 -8.22
CA GLN A 20 11.42 20.19 -8.84
C GLN A 20 10.69 21.47 -8.38
N LYS A 21 9.36 21.47 -8.42
CA LYS A 21 8.54 22.60 -7.93
C LYS A 21 8.78 22.88 -6.45
N MET A 22 8.85 21.85 -5.60
CA MET A 22 9.09 22.07 -4.16
C MET A 22 10.45 22.73 -3.94
N HIS A 23 11.48 22.26 -4.65
CA HIS A 23 12.80 22.87 -4.63
C HIS A 23 12.76 24.33 -5.10
N ASP A 24 12.15 24.60 -6.25
CA ASP A 24 12.20 25.93 -6.87
C ASP A 24 11.47 26.99 -6.04
N TYR A 25 10.36 26.62 -5.40
CA TYR A 25 9.64 27.52 -4.50
C TYR A 25 10.25 27.57 -3.08
N ASN A 26 10.78 26.46 -2.57
CA ASN A 26 11.37 26.41 -1.23
C ASN A 26 12.33 25.20 -1.05
N PRO A 27 13.64 25.37 -1.30
CA PRO A 27 14.61 24.29 -1.16
C PRO A 27 14.67 23.67 0.25
N ALA A 28 14.50 24.50 1.28
CA ALA A 28 14.50 24.03 2.67
C ALA A 28 13.31 23.09 2.96
N MET A 29 12.14 23.34 2.36
CA MET A 29 11.01 22.42 2.46
C MET A 29 11.32 21.07 1.82
N LEU A 30 11.99 21.06 0.66
CA LEU A 30 12.40 19.80 0.04
C LEU A 30 13.41 19.04 0.90
N ASP A 31 14.40 19.72 1.48
CA ASP A 31 15.40 19.10 2.34
C ASP A 31 14.76 18.49 3.60
N HIS A 32 13.83 19.21 4.25
CA HIS A 32 13.10 18.70 5.41
C HIS A 32 12.19 17.51 5.07
N TYR A 33 11.46 17.57 3.95
CA TYR A 33 10.66 16.44 3.50
C TYR A 33 11.54 15.23 3.16
N THR A 34 12.67 15.45 2.50
CA THR A 34 13.65 14.39 2.17
C THR A 34 14.17 13.74 3.44
N ALA A 35 14.50 14.53 4.48
CA ALA A 35 14.94 14.02 5.77
C ALA A 35 13.84 13.20 6.47
N LEU A 36 12.60 13.70 6.50
CA LEU A 36 11.46 12.98 7.08
C LEU A 36 11.22 11.64 6.36
N ARG A 37 11.16 11.66 5.03
CA ARG A 37 10.99 10.45 4.21
C ARG A 37 12.13 9.47 4.43
N GLY A 38 13.37 9.96 4.42
CA GLY A 38 14.55 9.15 4.64
C GLY A 38 14.54 8.44 6.00
N ALA A 39 14.12 9.13 7.06
CA ALA A 39 13.99 8.54 8.39
C ALA A 39 12.83 7.54 8.48
N ALA A 40 11.65 7.89 7.96
CA ALA A 40 10.47 7.03 8.02
C ALA A 40 10.66 5.72 7.23
N MET A 41 11.28 5.80 6.05
CA MET A 41 11.55 4.65 5.16
C MET A 41 12.85 3.91 5.46
N ALA A 42 13.64 4.32 6.46
CA ALA A 42 14.85 3.58 6.83
C ALA A 42 14.51 2.18 7.37
N GLU A 43 15.41 1.21 7.20
CA GLU A 43 15.26 -0.12 7.78
C GLU A 43 15.13 -0.03 9.32
N GLY A 44 14.20 -0.79 9.89
CA GLY A 44 13.93 -0.79 11.32
C GLY A 44 13.30 -2.11 11.77
N VAL A 45 12.34 -2.05 12.70
CA VAL A 45 11.56 -3.26 13.06
C VAL A 45 10.61 -3.68 11.94
N LEU A 46 10.22 -2.73 11.09
CA LEU A 46 9.66 -2.99 9.78
C LEU A 46 10.78 -2.80 8.74
N SER A 47 10.91 -3.77 7.86
CA SER A 47 11.80 -3.69 6.72
C SER A 47 11.31 -2.64 5.70
N VAL A 48 12.21 -2.17 4.84
CA VAL A 48 11.84 -1.30 3.71
C VAL A 48 10.73 -1.92 2.87
N LYS A 49 10.81 -3.24 2.59
CA LYS A 49 9.78 -4.00 1.86
C LYS A 49 8.42 -3.88 2.53
N GLU A 50 8.37 -4.13 3.84
CA GLU A 50 7.13 -4.09 4.63
C GLU A 50 6.52 -2.68 4.63
N LYS A 51 7.35 -1.65 4.76
CA LYS A 51 6.90 -0.25 4.71
C LYS A 51 6.30 0.12 3.36
N ASP A 52 6.98 -0.22 2.27
CA ASP A 52 6.48 0.04 0.92
C ASP A 52 5.17 -0.72 0.64
N ILE A 53 5.10 -2.01 0.95
CA ILE A 53 3.89 -2.80 0.65
C ILE A 53 2.69 -2.42 1.54
N LEU A 54 2.93 -1.99 2.78
CA LEU A 54 1.88 -1.37 3.62
C LEU A 54 1.36 -0.08 2.97
N LEU A 55 2.24 0.77 2.47
CA LEU A 55 1.84 2.00 1.76
C LEU A 55 1.05 1.69 0.49
N VAL A 56 1.34 0.60 -0.22
CA VAL A 56 0.50 0.14 -1.35
C VAL A 56 -0.93 -0.16 -0.88
N GLY A 57 -1.08 -1.00 0.15
CA GLY A 57 -2.41 -1.37 0.68
C GLY A 57 -3.19 -0.15 1.21
N ILE A 58 -2.53 0.73 1.97
CA ILE A 58 -3.13 1.96 2.51
C ILE A 58 -3.64 2.85 1.38
N ASN A 59 -2.81 3.06 0.35
CA ASN A 59 -3.17 3.93 -0.76
C ASN A 59 -4.26 3.32 -1.65
N SER A 60 -4.27 2.00 -1.84
CA SER A 60 -5.35 1.29 -2.50
C SER A 60 -6.69 1.49 -1.78
N ALA A 61 -6.70 1.27 -0.46
CA ALA A 61 -7.91 1.38 0.38
C ALA A 61 -8.57 2.76 0.28
N ARG A 62 -7.78 3.83 0.23
CA ARG A 62 -8.25 5.22 0.11
C ARG A 62 -8.34 5.73 -1.33
N HIS A 63 -8.22 4.83 -2.31
CA HIS A 63 -8.35 5.12 -3.75
C HIS A 63 -7.30 6.11 -4.30
N TYR A 64 -6.07 6.12 -3.74
CA TYR A 64 -5.00 7.03 -4.15
C TYR A 64 -3.91 6.35 -4.98
N ALA A 65 -4.19 6.19 -6.28
CA ALA A 65 -3.33 5.44 -7.21
C ALA A 65 -1.90 5.99 -7.36
N ARG A 66 -1.73 7.33 -7.37
CA ARG A 66 -0.43 7.98 -7.63
C ARG A 66 0.65 7.53 -6.65
N SER A 67 0.38 7.57 -5.34
CA SER A 67 1.34 7.12 -4.33
C SER A 67 1.45 5.60 -4.28
N MET A 68 0.34 4.89 -4.50
CA MET A 68 0.30 3.43 -4.52
C MET A 68 1.34 2.86 -5.51
N VAL A 69 1.31 3.31 -6.77
CA VAL A 69 2.21 2.82 -7.83
C VAL A 69 3.69 3.07 -7.53
N TYR A 70 4.03 4.20 -6.91
CA TYR A 70 5.41 4.47 -6.49
C TYR A 70 5.91 3.48 -5.44
N HIS A 71 5.06 3.11 -4.49
CA HIS A 71 5.40 2.14 -3.46
C HIS A 71 5.37 0.70 -3.96
N THR A 72 4.61 0.40 -5.02
CA THR A 72 4.68 -0.90 -5.70
C THR A 72 6.11 -1.21 -6.14
N LYS A 73 6.80 -0.25 -6.78
CA LYS A 73 8.19 -0.45 -7.20
C LYS A 73 9.10 -0.74 -6.02
N GLY A 74 9.02 0.06 -4.94
CA GLY A 74 9.82 -0.16 -3.73
C GLY A 74 9.57 -1.53 -3.10
N ALA A 75 8.32 -1.97 -3.04
CA ALA A 75 7.95 -3.29 -2.53
C ALA A 75 8.55 -4.43 -3.38
N ILE A 76 8.42 -4.37 -4.71
CA ILE A 76 8.96 -5.39 -5.62
C ILE A 76 10.49 -5.39 -5.62
N ASP A 77 11.14 -4.23 -5.68
CA ASP A 77 12.60 -4.10 -5.55
C ASP A 77 13.10 -4.65 -4.20
N GLY A 78 12.30 -4.50 -3.15
CA GLY A 78 12.51 -5.07 -1.81
C GLY A 78 12.23 -6.57 -1.71
N GLY A 79 11.81 -7.22 -2.80
CA GLY A 79 11.57 -8.66 -2.87
C GLY A 79 10.15 -9.11 -2.52
N ALA A 80 9.16 -8.22 -2.55
CA ALA A 80 7.76 -8.62 -2.43
C ALA A 80 7.34 -9.46 -3.64
N THR A 81 6.60 -10.54 -3.37
CA THR A 81 6.01 -11.40 -4.40
C THR A 81 4.68 -10.84 -4.91
N LEU A 82 4.25 -11.27 -6.09
CA LEU A 82 2.90 -10.98 -6.60
C LEU A 82 1.81 -11.50 -5.65
N GLY A 83 2.05 -12.65 -5.00
CA GLY A 83 1.12 -13.22 -4.01
C GLY A 83 0.97 -12.37 -2.75
N GLU A 84 2.09 -11.87 -2.18
CA GLU A 84 2.04 -10.91 -1.07
C GLU A 84 1.29 -9.65 -1.48
N LEU A 85 1.64 -9.07 -2.64
CA LEU A 85 1.01 -7.86 -3.15
C LEU A 85 -0.51 -8.02 -3.32
N ALA A 86 -0.96 -9.12 -3.92
CA ALA A 86 -2.38 -9.43 -4.09
C ALA A 86 -3.10 -9.45 -2.74
N GLU A 87 -2.53 -10.08 -1.70
CA GLU A 87 -3.16 -10.13 -0.38
C GLU A 87 -3.28 -8.76 0.29
N TYR A 88 -2.25 -7.90 0.24
CA TYR A 88 -2.37 -6.53 0.77
C TYR A 88 -3.43 -5.71 0.03
N LEU A 89 -3.53 -5.88 -1.30
CA LEU A 89 -4.58 -5.24 -2.10
C LEU A 89 -5.97 -5.78 -1.77
N LEU A 90 -6.11 -7.08 -1.47
CA LEU A 90 -7.38 -7.68 -1.06
C LEU A 90 -7.86 -7.17 0.31
N VAL A 91 -6.95 -7.02 1.29
CA VAL A 91 -7.29 -6.48 2.62
C VAL A 91 -7.85 -5.05 2.51
N ALA A 92 -7.43 -4.28 1.52
CA ALA A 92 -7.95 -2.93 1.27
C ALA A 92 -9.47 -2.88 1.01
N TYR A 93 -10.08 -4.01 0.60
CA TYR A 93 -11.53 -4.14 0.44
C TYR A 93 -12.29 -3.83 1.74
N ASN A 94 -11.75 -4.19 2.90
CA ASN A 94 -12.40 -3.98 4.21
C ASN A 94 -12.66 -2.49 4.53
N TYR A 95 -12.00 -1.57 3.82
CA TYR A 95 -12.24 -0.13 3.96
C TYR A 95 -12.81 0.48 2.68
N GLY A 96 -12.16 0.23 1.53
CA GLY A 96 -12.48 0.91 0.28
C GLY A 96 -13.37 0.12 -0.68
N GLY A 97 -13.84 -1.07 -0.27
CA GLY A 97 -14.72 -1.94 -1.05
C GLY A 97 -14.14 -2.36 -2.40
N GLU A 98 -15.03 -2.69 -3.34
CA GLU A 98 -14.65 -3.08 -4.71
C GLU A 98 -13.79 -2.02 -5.40
N LYS A 99 -14.03 -0.73 -5.10
CA LYS A 99 -13.26 0.35 -5.70
C LYS A 99 -11.78 0.32 -5.30
N ALA A 100 -11.46 -0.10 -4.07
CA ALA A 100 -10.06 -0.31 -3.69
C ALA A 100 -9.41 -1.43 -4.52
N LEU A 101 -10.12 -2.53 -4.75
CA LEU A 101 -9.60 -3.63 -5.59
C LEU A 101 -9.36 -3.18 -7.04
N GLN A 102 -10.32 -2.46 -7.61
CA GLN A 102 -10.22 -1.87 -8.96
C GLN A 102 -9.02 -0.93 -9.10
N ILE A 103 -8.81 -0.04 -8.13
CA ILE A 103 -7.62 0.82 -8.10
C ILE A 103 -6.35 -0.04 -7.97
N GLY A 104 -6.37 -1.04 -7.08
CA GLY A 104 -5.28 -1.97 -6.85
C GLY A 104 -4.76 -2.69 -8.10
N LEU A 105 -5.59 -2.91 -9.11
CA LEU A 105 -5.17 -3.51 -10.39
C LEU A 105 -4.03 -2.71 -11.05
N GLN A 106 -3.99 -1.39 -10.91
CA GLN A 106 -2.89 -0.57 -11.44
C GLN A 106 -1.55 -0.92 -10.79
N SER A 107 -1.55 -1.16 -9.47
CA SER A 107 -0.37 -1.63 -8.75
C SER A 107 0.02 -3.03 -9.20
N PHE A 108 -0.95 -3.92 -9.32
CA PHE A 108 -0.67 -5.30 -9.69
C PHE A 108 -0.13 -5.42 -11.13
N GLU A 109 -0.70 -4.67 -12.07
CA GLU A 109 -0.16 -4.59 -13.44
C GLU A 109 1.25 -4.06 -13.49
N TYR A 110 1.56 -3.01 -12.72
CA TYR A 110 2.92 -2.50 -12.67
C TYR A 110 3.90 -3.51 -12.06
N ALA A 111 3.46 -4.29 -11.06
CA ALA A 111 4.26 -5.38 -10.52
C ALA A 111 4.51 -6.51 -11.55
N LEU A 112 3.54 -6.82 -12.42
CA LEU A 112 3.76 -7.76 -13.53
C LEU A 112 4.84 -7.25 -14.48
N GLU A 113 4.80 -5.97 -14.83
CA GLU A 113 5.81 -5.31 -15.67
C GLU A 113 7.20 -5.35 -15.02
N LEU A 114 7.31 -5.00 -13.74
CA LEU A 114 8.57 -5.00 -12.99
C LEU A 114 9.18 -6.40 -12.84
N THR A 115 8.33 -7.43 -12.71
CA THR A 115 8.79 -8.82 -12.56
C THR A 115 8.98 -9.55 -13.89
N GLY A 116 8.60 -8.94 -15.02
CA GLY A 116 8.59 -9.60 -16.32
C GLY A 116 7.58 -10.75 -16.44
N THR A 117 6.57 -10.78 -15.56
CA THR A 117 5.54 -11.82 -15.54
C THR A 117 4.47 -11.49 -16.58
N HIS A 118 4.23 -12.40 -17.52
CA HIS A 118 3.17 -12.23 -18.52
C HIS A 118 1.84 -12.79 -18.00
N ALA A 119 0.82 -11.93 -17.88
CA ALA A 119 -0.55 -12.32 -17.59
C ALA A 119 -1.53 -11.43 -18.37
N GLU A 120 -2.71 -11.96 -18.68
CA GLU A 120 -3.78 -11.20 -19.33
C GLU A 120 -4.36 -10.19 -18.35
N LYS A 121 -4.37 -8.91 -18.74
CA LYS A 121 -4.94 -7.83 -17.91
C LYS A 121 -6.47 -7.95 -17.90
N ILE A 122 -7.07 -7.67 -16.75
CA ILE A 122 -8.53 -7.56 -16.62
C ILE A 122 -8.97 -6.09 -16.59
N PRO A 123 -10.22 -5.77 -16.95
CA PRO A 123 -10.72 -4.40 -16.91
C PRO A 123 -10.65 -3.77 -15.51
N HIS A 124 -10.36 -2.46 -15.44
CA HIS A 124 -10.30 -1.74 -14.16
C HIS A 124 -11.68 -1.45 -13.55
N ASP A 125 -12.75 -1.81 -14.23
CA ASP A 125 -14.13 -1.82 -13.74
C ASP A 125 -14.64 -3.25 -13.45
N ALA A 126 -13.73 -4.25 -13.41
CA ALA A 126 -14.07 -5.62 -13.03
C ALA A 126 -14.67 -5.69 -11.61
N THR A 127 -15.48 -6.71 -11.38
CA THR A 127 -16.11 -6.97 -10.09
C THR A 127 -15.08 -7.46 -9.07
N ALA A 128 -15.37 -7.30 -7.77
CA ALA A 128 -14.53 -7.82 -6.70
C ALA A 128 -14.27 -9.32 -6.85
N VAL A 129 -15.29 -10.10 -7.26
CA VAL A 129 -15.17 -11.54 -7.47
C VAL A 129 -14.21 -11.87 -8.61
N ASP A 130 -14.28 -11.12 -9.72
CA ASP A 130 -13.41 -11.35 -10.87
C ASP A 130 -11.96 -10.96 -10.56
N ILE A 131 -11.75 -9.91 -9.77
CA ILE A 131 -10.42 -9.52 -9.28
C ILE A 131 -9.82 -10.59 -8.36
N VAL A 132 -10.62 -11.14 -7.43
CA VAL A 132 -10.16 -12.22 -6.54
C VAL A 132 -9.81 -13.47 -7.35
N ARG A 133 -10.63 -13.85 -8.34
CA ARG A 133 -10.31 -14.95 -9.27
C ARG A 133 -9.03 -14.67 -10.03
N TYR A 134 -8.84 -13.45 -10.51
CA TYR A 134 -7.63 -13.05 -11.20
C TYR A 134 -6.40 -13.25 -10.31
N TYR A 135 -6.41 -12.72 -9.08
CA TYR A 135 -5.32 -12.93 -8.13
C TYR A 135 -5.09 -14.40 -7.73
N ALA A 136 -6.13 -15.22 -7.70
CA ALA A 136 -6.01 -16.65 -7.41
C ALA A 136 -5.11 -17.41 -8.41
N HIS A 137 -4.95 -16.93 -9.64
CA HIS A 137 -4.03 -17.54 -10.62
C HIS A 137 -2.56 -17.45 -10.20
N PHE A 138 -2.24 -16.56 -9.26
CA PHE A 138 -0.89 -16.37 -8.73
C PHE A 138 -0.66 -17.15 -7.41
N ALA A 139 -1.64 -17.93 -6.97
CA ALA A 139 -1.49 -18.84 -5.83
C ALA A 139 -0.60 -20.04 -6.19
N SER A 140 0.53 -20.18 -5.49
CA SER A 140 1.53 -21.20 -5.79
C SER A 140 1.39 -22.51 -5.02
N THR A 141 0.68 -22.52 -3.88
CA THR A 141 0.49 -23.70 -3.02
C THR A 141 -0.99 -24.09 -2.91
N GLU A 142 -1.25 -25.31 -2.46
CA GLU A 142 -2.63 -25.80 -2.31
C GLU A 142 -3.38 -25.07 -1.19
N GLU A 143 -2.68 -24.73 -0.10
CA GLU A 143 -3.22 -23.93 0.99
C GLU A 143 -3.63 -22.54 0.50
N CYS A 144 -2.79 -21.92 -0.34
CA CYS A 144 -3.08 -20.62 -0.93
C CYS A 144 -4.28 -20.69 -1.89
N LYS A 145 -4.37 -21.72 -2.73
CA LYS A 145 -5.56 -21.93 -3.59
C LYS A 145 -6.83 -22.10 -2.78
N SER A 146 -6.79 -22.92 -1.72
CA SER A 146 -7.93 -23.11 -0.82
C SER A 146 -8.35 -21.81 -0.13
N TYR A 147 -7.39 -20.95 0.24
CA TYR A 147 -7.67 -19.62 0.77
C TYR A 147 -8.49 -18.77 -0.23
N TYR A 148 -8.08 -18.73 -1.50
CA TYR A 148 -8.79 -18.01 -2.56
C TYR A 148 -10.16 -18.61 -2.88
N GLU A 149 -10.31 -19.94 -2.90
CA GLU A 149 -11.62 -20.59 -3.12
C GLU A 149 -12.64 -20.22 -2.03
N GLN A 150 -12.19 -20.15 -0.78
CA GLN A 150 -13.02 -19.71 0.34
C GLN A 150 -13.38 -18.22 0.21
N LEU A 151 -12.43 -17.36 -0.16
CA LEU A 151 -12.70 -15.94 -0.41
C LEU A 151 -13.74 -15.75 -1.52
N ILE A 152 -13.57 -16.42 -2.67
CA ILE A 152 -14.52 -16.34 -3.79
C ILE A 152 -15.92 -16.75 -3.32
N SER A 153 -16.03 -17.82 -2.53
CA SER A 153 -17.31 -18.27 -1.98
C SER A 153 -17.95 -17.20 -1.08
N LEU A 154 -17.16 -16.56 -0.22
CA LEU A 154 -17.64 -15.50 0.67
C LEU A 154 -18.08 -14.25 -0.09
N PHE A 155 -17.31 -13.84 -1.11
CA PHE A 155 -17.68 -12.74 -2.00
C PHE A 155 -18.99 -13.00 -2.74
N VAL A 156 -19.20 -14.23 -3.24
CA VAL A 156 -20.45 -14.62 -3.92
C VAL A 156 -21.64 -14.66 -2.97
N ASN A 157 -21.44 -15.13 -1.73
CA ASN A 157 -22.52 -15.25 -0.75
C ASN A 157 -22.90 -13.91 -0.09
N GLY A 158 -22.02 -12.90 -0.14
CA GLY A 158 -22.27 -11.58 0.42
C GLY A 158 -22.26 -11.51 1.96
N ASP A 159 -21.61 -12.47 2.63
CA ASP A 159 -21.41 -12.42 4.09
C ASP A 159 -20.22 -11.51 4.41
N GLU A 160 -20.50 -10.22 4.62
CA GLU A 160 -19.47 -9.19 4.84
C GLU A 160 -18.62 -9.45 6.08
N ASN A 161 -19.20 -10.00 7.16
CA ASN A 161 -18.48 -10.27 8.40
C ASN A 161 -17.52 -11.44 8.23
N ALA A 162 -17.99 -12.55 7.65
CA ALA A 162 -17.13 -13.70 7.38
C ALA A 162 -16.06 -13.38 6.34
N LEU A 163 -16.39 -12.57 5.32
CA LEU A 163 -15.44 -12.08 4.33
C LEU A 163 -14.34 -11.23 4.99
N SER A 164 -14.72 -10.26 5.82
CA SER A 164 -13.76 -9.39 6.52
C SER A 164 -12.81 -10.19 7.41
N ALA A 165 -13.34 -11.15 8.16
CA ALA A 165 -12.53 -12.07 8.95
C ALA A 165 -11.57 -12.90 8.07
N LYS A 166 -12.06 -13.45 6.95
CA LYS A 166 -11.23 -14.27 6.04
C LYS A 166 -10.10 -13.47 5.39
N LEU A 167 -10.36 -12.22 5.02
CA LEU A 167 -9.34 -11.33 4.46
C LEU A 167 -8.18 -11.12 5.44
N LEU A 168 -8.45 -11.13 6.75
CA LEU A 168 -7.48 -10.91 7.83
C LEU A 168 -6.79 -12.19 8.33
N GLU A 169 -7.25 -13.38 7.94
CA GLU A 169 -6.58 -14.65 8.26
C GLU A 169 -5.22 -14.75 7.57
N SER A 170 -4.27 -15.46 8.19
CA SER A 170 -2.95 -15.71 7.59
C SER A 170 -3.06 -16.56 6.33
N ASN A 171 -2.27 -16.20 5.31
CA ASN A 171 -1.98 -17.04 4.15
C ASN A 171 -0.50 -16.83 3.77
N ILE A 172 -0.19 -16.19 2.64
CA ILE A 172 1.18 -15.76 2.32
C ILE A 172 1.56 -14.60 3.25
N VAL A 173 0.62 -13.68 3.50
CA VAL A 173 0.81 -12.57 4.43
C VAL A 173 0.34 -12.99 5.81
N ASN A 174 1.21 -12.80 6.81
CA ASN A 174 0.90 -13.06 8.22
C ASN A 174 -0.23 -12.12 8.71
N GLU A 175 -1.15 -12.66 9.52
CA GLU A 175 -2.25 -11.89 10.11
C GLU A 175 -1.78 -10.57 10.78
N GLN A 176 -0.65 -10.57 11.50
CA GLN A 176 -0.10 -9.38 12.15
C GLN A 176 0.06 -8.20 11.19
N MET A 177 0.59 -8.47 9.99
CA MET A 177 0.77 -7.45 8.97
C MET A 177 -0.54 -6.94 8.38
N LYS A 178 -1.58 -7.78 8.33
CA LYS A 178 -2.92 -7.39 7.89
C LYS A 178 -3.59 -6.47 8.91
N TYR A 179 -3.43 -6.74 10.21
CA TYR A 179 -3.91 -5.85 11.26
C TYR A 179 -3.11 -4.53 11.34
N ILE A 180 -1.80 -4.55 11.07
CA ILE A 180 -0.98 -3.34 10.88
C ILE A 180 -1.51 -2.53 9.69
N LEU A 181 -1.82 -3.17 8.56
CA LEU A 181 -2.43 -2.50 7.41
C LEU A 181 -3.75 -1.82 7.77
N MET A 182 -4.69 -2.54 8.43
CA MET A 182 -5.96 -1.95 8.85
C MET A 182 -5.74 -0.74 9.77
N THR A 183 -4.84 -0.86 10.75
CA THR A 183 -4.45 0.27 11.62
C THR A 183 -3.94 1.45 10.79
N GLY A 184 -3.08 1.18 9.79
CA GLY A 184 -2.49 2.20 8.92
C GLY A 184 -3.49 2.92 8.05
N ILE A 185 -4.49 2.20 7.53
CA ILE A 185 -5.59 2.76 6.73
C ILE A 185 -6.31 3.82 7.55
N TYR A 186 -6.81 3.46 8.74
CA TYR A 186 -7.57 4.39 9.60
C TYR A 186 -6.70 5.52 10.18
N THR A 187 -5.44 5.24 10.48
CA THR A 187 -4.46 6.27 10.90
C THR A 187 -4.28 7.32 9.82
N THR A 188 -4.12 6.89 8.57
CA THR A 188 -3.87 7.78 7.41
C THR A 188 -5.05 8.70 7.11
N VAL A 189 -6.29 8.23 7.35
CA VAL A 189 -7.51 9.03 7.16
C VAL A 189 -7.94 9.78 8.42
N LEU A 190 -7.08 9.84 9.44
CA LEU A 190 -7.26 10.61 10.68
C LEU A 190 -8.51 10.20 11.49
N GLN A 191 -8.89 8.92 11.44
CA GLN A 191 -9.99 8.37 12.23
C GLN A 191 -9.46 7.77 13.54
N ASN A 192 -9.29 8.62 14.56
CA ASN A 192 -8.62 8.26 15.82
C ASN A 192 -9.31 7.08 16.56
N ALA A 193 -10.66 7.08 16.65
CA ALA A 193 -11.37 5.99 17.33
C ALA A 193 -11.17 4.63 16.66
N GLU A 194 -11.20 4.59 15.33
CA GLU A 194 -10.91 3.37 14.55
C GLU A 194 -9.43 2.98 14.62
N THR A 195 -8.53 3.97 14.62
CA THR A 195 -7.09 3.74 14.83
C THR A 195 -6.84 3.04 16.16
N ASP A 196 -7.46 3.51 17.24
CA ASP A 196 -7.34 2.90 18.57
C ASP A 196 -7.90 1.48 18.60
N TYR A 197 -9.06 1.27 17.96
CA TYR A 197 -9.66 -0.06 17.83
C TYR A 197 -8.73 -1.03 17.10
N TRP A 198 -8.25 -0.68 15.90
CA TRP A 198 -7.39 -1.56 15.11
C TRP A 198 -6.02 -1.77 15.73
N ALA A 199 -5.44 -0.75 16.37
CA ALA A 199 -4.20 -0.90 17.13
C ALA A 199 -4.37 -1.86 18.31
N LYS A 200 -5.53 -1.84 18.99
CA LYS A 200 -5.84 -2.84 20.03
C LYS A 200 -5.94 -4.25 19.44
N GLN A 201 -6.64 -4.41 18.32
CA GLN A 201 -6.76 -5.71 17.64
C GLN A 201 -5.39 -6.24 17.17
N ALA A 202 -4.53 -5.37 16.64
CA ALA A 202 -3.16 -5.73 16.25
C ALA A 202 -2.34 -6.26 17.44
N ARG A 203 -2.45 -5.63 18.61
CA ARG A 203 -1.80 -6.11 19.85
C ARG A 203 -2.31 -7.47 20.30
N GLU A 204 -3.61 -7.73 20.17
CA GLU A 204 -4.19 -9.05 20.46
C GLU A 204 -3.63 -10.15 19.54
N LYS A 205 -3.14 -9.78 18.34
CA LYS A 205 -2.40 -10.65 17.41
C LYS A 205 -0.89 -10.68 17.65
N GLY A 206 -0.39 -9.99 18.68
CA GLY A 206 1.03 -9.97 19.06
C GLY A 206 1.88 -8.93 18.34
N VAL A 207 1.27 -7.91 17.70
CA VAL A 207 2.01 -6.76 17.17
C VAL A 207 2.54 -5.91 18.32
N ASP A 208 3.81 -5.53 18.25
CA ASP A 208 4.50 -4.71 19.25
C ASP A 208 4.45 -3.20 18.93
N GLU A 209 4.63 -2.37 19.97
CA GLU A 209 4.60 -0.91 19.82
C GLU A 209 5.61 -0.36 18.81
N PRO A 210 6.86 -0.88 18.70
CA PRO A 210 7.79 -0.41 17.67
C PRO A 210 7.23 -0.53 16.24
N ARG A 211 6.52 -1.62 15.90
CA ARG A 211 5.90 -1.77 14.58
C ARG A 211 4.78 -0.77 14.35
N LEU A 212 3.94 -0.54 15.37
CA LEU A 212 2.88 0.48 15.30
C LEU A 212 3.46 1.90 15.19
N ALA A 213 4.59 2.18 15.84
CA ALA A 213 5.27 3.46 15.73
C ALA A 213 5.85 3.68 14.31
N GLU A 214 6.52 2.66 13.75
CA GLU A 214 7.05 2.74 12.38
C GLU A 214 5.94 2.82 11.31
N LEU A 215 4.81 2.14 11.53
CA LEU A 215 3.58 2.34 10.76
C LEU A 215 3.14 3.81 10.81
N GLY A 216 3.13 4.43 12.00
CA GLY A 216 2.81 5.85 12.17
C GLY A 216 3.74 6.76 11.35
N TYR A 217 5.04 6.46 11.30
CA TYR A 217 6.01 7.25 10.53
C TYR A 217 5.74 7.21 9.02
N ILE A 218 5.39 6.04 8.47
CA ILE A 218 5.02 5.95 7.05
C ILE A 218 3.65 6.57 6.76
N CYS A 219 2.70 6.52 7.72
CA CYS A 219 1.42 7.23 7.64
C CYS A 219 1.61 8.74 7.47
N LEU A 220 2.62 9.37 8.12
CA LEU A 220 2.94 10.79 7.93
C LEU A 220 3.21 11.14 6.46
N LEU A 221 3.89 10.24 5.74
CA LEU A 221 4.22 10.46 4.34
C LEU A 221 2.95 10.49 3.49
N THR A 222 2.07 9.51 3.68
CA THR A 222 0.90 9.32 2.82
C THR A 222 -0.31 10.17 3.24
N ALA A 223 -0.42 10.61 4.49
CA ALA A 223 -1.42 11.59 4.91
C ALA A 223 -1.04 13.03 4.52
N GLY A 224 0.26 13.33 4.40
CA GLY A 224 0.77 14.67 4.13
C GLY A 224 1.10 14.95 2.66
N ILE A 225 2.08 14.23 2.09
CA ILE A 225 2.64 14.59 0.77
C ILE A 225 1.63 14.60 -0.39
N PRO A 226 0.55 13.80 -0.41
CA PRO A 226 -0.44 13.91 -1.48
C PRO A 226 -1.03 15.31 -1.62
N SER A 227 -1.22 16.03 -0.52
CA SER A 227 -1.69 17.42 -0.58
C SER A 227 -0.76 18.31 -1.41
N TRP A 228 0.56 18.10 -1.30
CA TRP A 228 1.55 18.76 -2.12
C TRP A 228 1.48 18.31 -3.58
N PHE A 229 1.31 17.00 -3.83
CA PHE A 229 1.17 16.47 -5.17
C PHE A 229 0.02 17.17 -5.93
N GLU A 230 -1.16 17.25 -5.32
CA GLU A 230 -2.33 17.88 -5.93
C GLU A 230 -2.12 19.38 -6.22
N ILE A 231 -1.64 20.16 -5.24
CA ILE A 231 -1.44 21.59 -5.46
C ILE A 231 -0.30 21.84 -6.45
N SER A 232 0.75 21.02 -6.44
CA SER A 232 1.90 21.18 -7.33
C SER A 232 1.51 21.03 -8.80
N ASP A 233 0.55 20.16 -9.13
CA ASP A 233 0.05 20.01 -10.50
C ASP A 233 -0.82 21.21 -10.92
N ALA A 234 -1.49 21.86 -9.97
CA ALA A 234 -2.30 23.06 -10.19
C ALA A 234 -1.48 24.37 -10.29
N LEU A 235 -0.19 24.36 -9.93
CA LEU A 235 0.69 25.53 -10.07
C LEU A 235 0.94 25.84 -11.55
N ILE A 236 0.55 27.05 -11.96
CA ILE A 236 0.63 27.54 -13.36
C ILE A 236 2.07 27.86 -13.78
N GLN A 237 2.92 28.24 -12.83
CA GLN A 237 4.34 28.50 -13.08
C GLN A 237 5.16 27.26 -12.70
N LYS A 238 6.28 27.08 -13.43
CA LYS A 238 7.27 26.05 -13.10
C LYS A 238 8.01 26.43 -11.83
#